data_AF-A0A2D7WXW8-F1
#
_entry.id   AF-A0A2D7WXW8-F1
#
_cell.length_a   1.000
_cell.length_b   1.000
_cell.length_c   1.000
_cell.angle_alpha   90.00
_cell.angle_beta   90.00
_cell.angle_gamma   90.00
#
_symmetry.space_group_name_H-M   'P 1'
#
loop_
_entity.id
_entity.type
_entity.pdbx_description
1 polymer ?
#
loop_
_entity_poly.entity_id
_entity_poly.type
_entity_poly.pdbx_seq_one_letter_code
_entity_poly.pdbx_strand_id
1 'polypeptide(L)'
;MVLSTMNKFRAIKTKVDGITFDSKREAARYCELKLLQQHDAITNLECHPKFDLIVNGKKVSTYISDFRYYDILKSEWIVEDVKSKITKTSTYRLKKKILEAQEPSVIITEIM
;
A
#
# COMPACT_ATOMS: atom_id res chain seq x y z
N MET A 1 -16.11 12.90 -25.43
CA MET A 1 -15.74 13.45 -24.11
C MET A 1 -15.73 12.30 -23.11
N VAL A 2 -14.56 11.86 -22.64
CA VAL A 2 -14.50 10.90 -21.52
C VAL A 2 -14.56 11.74 -20.25
N LEU A 3 -15.70 11.70 -19.56
CA LEU A 3 -15.85 12.28 -18.23
C LEU A 3 -14.96 11.47 -17.28
N SER A 4 -13.73 11.92 -17.06
CA SER A 4 -12.95 11.46 -15.91
C SER A 4 -13.63 12.04 -14.67
N THR A 5 -14.38 11.19 -13.96
CA THR A 5 -14.85 11.48 -12.62
C THR A 5 -13.63 11.82 -11.78
N MET A 6 -13.43 13.11 -11.49
CA MET A 6 -12.37 13.57 -10.61
C MET A 6 -12.47 12.78 -9.30
N ASN A 7 -11.42 12.04 -8.97
CA ASN A 7 -11.35 11.37 -7.67
C ASN A 7 -11.45 12.44 -6.55
N LYS A 8 -11.98 12.07 -5.38
CA LYS A 8 -12.21 12.93 -4.20
C LYS A 8 -11.00 13.79 -3.80
N PHE A 9 -9.80 13.41 -4.25
CA PHE A 9 -8.52 14.04 -3.94
C PHE A 9 -7.79 14.63 -5.16
N ARG A 10 -8.43 14.72 -6.35
CA ARG A 10 -7.80 15.13 -7.62
C ARG A 10 -6.53 14.33 -7.99
N ALA A 11 -6.40 13.12 -7.46
CA ALA A 11 -5.30 12.21 -7.81
C ALA A 11 -5.47 11.72 -9.26
N ILE A 12 -4.34 11.65 -9.98
CA ILE A 12 -4.30 11.15 -11.36
C ILE A 12 -3.90 9.68 -11.30
N LYS A 13 -4.82 8.79 -11.71
CA LYS A 13 -4.53 7.38 -11.88
C LYS A 13 -3.43 7.20 -12.93
N THR A 14 -2.45 6.36 -12.61
CA THR A 14 -1.25 6.19 -13.43
C THR A 14 -1.03 4.71 -13.68
N LYS A 15 -0.74 4.32 -14.94
CA LYS A 15 -0.49 2.93 -15.30
C LYS A 15 0.99 2.73 -15.61
N VAL A 16 1.64 1.79 -14.93
CA VAL A 16 3.05 1.41 -15.14
C VAL A 16 3.12 -0.12 -15.15
N ASP A 17 3.84 -0.71 -16.11
CA ASP A 17 3.98 -2.18 -16.26
C ASP A 17 2.64 -2.97 -16.26
N GLY A 18 1.57 -2.36 -16.77
CA GLY A 18 0.24 -2.98 -16.73
C GLY A 18 -0.54 -2.78 -15.41
N ILE A 19 0.13 -2.34 -14.35
CA ILE A 19 -0.46 -2.08 -13.02
C ILE A 19 -1.04 -0.67 -12.98
N THR A 20 -2.24 -0.52 -12.44
CA THR A 20 -2.88 0.80 -12.25
C THR A 20 -2.71 1.24 -10.80
N PHE A 21 -2.14 2.41 -10.61
CA PHE A 21 -1.99 3.09 -9.32
C PHE A 21 -3.01 4.22 -9.21
N ASP A 22 -3.47 4.51 -8.00
CA ASP A 22 -4.46 5.56 -7.74
C ASP A 22 -3.84 6.96 -7.75
N SER A 23 -2.51 7.05 -7.61
CA SER A 23 -1.78 8.30 -7.71
C SER A 23 -0.43 8.20 -8.46
N LYS A 24 0.05 9.35 -8.95
CA LYS A 24 1.41 9.48 -9.51
C LYS A 24 2.51 9.16 -8.49
N ARG A 25 2.26 9.39 -7.19
CA ARG A 25 3.23 9.15 -6.11
C ARG A 25 3.41 7.65 -5.87
N GLU A 26 2.32 6.89 -5.84
CA GLU A 26 2.37 5.42 -5.80
C GLU A 26 3.13 4.87 -6.99
N ALA A 27 2.84 5.34 -8.21
CA ALA A 27 3.54 4.90 -9.40
C ALA A 27 5.06 5.23 -9.36
N ALA A 28 5.43 6.39 -8.83
CA ALA A 28 6.84 6.75 -8.64
C ALA A 28 7.52 5.84 -7.60
N ARG A 29 6.87 5.58 -6.46
CA ARG A 29 7.39 4.68 -5.43
C ARG A 29 7.55 3.25 -5.95
N TYR A 30 6.60 2.78 -6.77
CA TYR A 30 6.73 1.49 -7.45
C TYR A 30 8.01 1.41 -8.31
N CYS A 31 8.31 2.45 -9.09
CA CYS A 31 9.54 2.48 -9.89
C CYS A 31 10.80 2.43 -9.01
N GLU A 32 10.82 3.14 -7.88
CA GLU A 32 11.94 3.08 -6.91
C GLU A 32 12.12 1.67 -6.34
N LEU A 33 11.03 1.05 -5.87
CA LEU A 33 11.06 -0.31 -5.33
C LEU A 33 11.49 -1.33 -6.39
N LYS A 34 11.08 -1.13 -7.65
CA LYS A 34 11.51 -1.97 -8.77
C LYS A 34 13.02 -1.88 -9.00
N LEU A 35 13.60 -0.68 -8.93
CA LEU A 35 15.05 -0.49 -9.00
C LEU A 35 15.76 -1.19 -7.82
N LEU A 36 15.24 -1.04 -6.60
CA LEU A 36 15.79 -1.73 -5.43
C LEU A 36 15.77 -3.25 -5.59
N GLN A 37 14.69 -3.80 -6.16
CA GLN A 37 14.59 -5.24 -6.43
C GLN A 37 15.56 -5.68 -7.53
N GLN A 38 15.79 -4.86 -8.56
CA GLN A 38 16.78 -5.14 -9.61
C GLN A 38 18.23 -5.15 -9.10
N HIS A 39 18.48 -4.46 -7.99
CA HIS A 39 19.78 -4.41 -7.32
C HIS A 39 19.86 -5.34 -6.09
N ASP A 40 18.96 -6.32 -5.98
CA ASP A 40 18.92 -7.30 -4.89
C ASP A 40 18.89 -6.68 -3.48
N ALA A 41 18.34 -5.46 -3.33
CA ALA A 41 18.15 -4.83 -2.04
C ALA A 41 16.83 -5.28 -1.38
N ILE A 42 15.84 -5.64 -2.19
CA ILE A 42 14.55 -6.19 -1.76
C ILE A 42 14.16 -7.38 -2.64
N THR A 43 13.27 -8.23 -2.15
CA THR A 43 12.68 -9.34 -2.91
C THR A 43 11.17 -9.40 -2.72
N ASN A 44 10.48 -10.20 -3.55
CA ASN A 44 9.04 -10.46 -3.44
C ASN A 44 8.18 -9.18 -3.45
N LEU A 45 8.52 -8.22 -4.33
CA LEU A 45 7.72 -7.00 -4.48
C LEU A 45 6.30 -7.34 -4.97
N GLU A 46 5.32 -7.07 -4.12
CA GLU A 46 3.90 -7.26 -4.35
C GLU A 46 3.20 -5.89 -4.35
N CYS A 47 2.38 -5.62 -5.38
CA CYS A 47 1.54 -4.43 -5.45
C CYS A 47 0.12 -4.74 -5.00
N HIS A 48 -0.48 -3.84 -4.22
CA HIS A 48 -1.84 -3.98 -3.70
C HIS A 48 -2.10 -5.27 -2.88
N PRO A 49 -1.19 -5.69 -1.98
CA PRO A 49 -1.42 -6.86 -1.14
C PRO A 49 -2.66 -6.67 -0.27
N LYS A 50 -3.39 -7.76 -0.06
CA LYS A 50 -4.66 -7.76 0.68
C LYS A 50 -4.49 -8.43 2.03
N PHE A 51 -4.91 -7.74 3.08
CA PHE A 51 -4.93 -8.26 4.45
C PHE A 51 -6.37 -8.29 4.95
N ASP A 52 -6.80 -9.45 5.44
CA ASP A 52 -8.14 -9.61 5.99
C ASP A 52 -8.18 -9.08 7.42
N LEU A 53 -9.07 -8.11 7.65
CA LEU A 53 -9.33 -7.56 8.98
C LEU A 53 -10.35 -8.46 9.68
N ILE A 54 -9.90 -9.16 10.71
CA ILE A 54 -10.66 -10.16 11.45
C ILE A 54 -10.85 -9.64 12.87
N VAL A 55 -12.10 -9.61 13.33
CA VAL A 55 -12.46 -9.27 14.71
C VAL A 55 -13.31 -10.42 15.24
N ASN A 56 -12.91 -11.01 16.37
CA ASN A 56 -13.58 -12.15 16.98
C ASN A 56 -13.84 -13.31 15.99
N GLY A 57 -12.84 -13.65 15.17
CA GLY A 57 -12.92 -14.72 14.17
C GLY A 57 -13.78 -14.42 12.94
N LYS A 58 -14.35 -13.21 12.82
CA LYS A 58 -15.15 -12.79 11.66
C LYS A 58 -14.41 -11.75 10.83
N LYS A 59 -14.37 -11.95 9.52
CA LYS A 59 -13.85 -10.95 8.57
C LYS A 59 -14.79 -9.74 8.56
N VAL A 60 -14.30 -8.60 9.04
CA VAL A 60 -15.05 -7.33 9.07
C VAL A 60 -14.71 -6.43 7.89
N SER A 61 -13.52 -6.58 7.31
CA SER A 61 -13.10 -5.83 6.12
C SER A 61 -11.84 -6.43 5.51
N THR A 62 -11.34 -5.77 4.47
CA THR A 62 -10.00 -5.98 3.93
C THR A 62 -9.26 -4.65 3.93
N TYR A 63 -7.99 -4.70 4.33
CA TYR A 63 -7.01 -3.65 4.17
C TYR A 63 -6.19 -3.94 2.91
N ILE A 64 -6.03 -2.95 2.05
CA ILE A 64 -5.21 -3.06 0.84
C ILE A 64 -4.11 -2.01 1.00
N SER A 65 -2.85 -2.44 1.13
CA SER A 65 -1.71 -1.51 1.13
C SER A 65 -1.24 -1.25 -0.30
N ASP A 66 -0.31 -0.33 -0.51
CA ASP A 66 0.21 -0.09 -1.85
C ASP A 66 1.27 -1.13 -2.21
N PHE A 67 2.18 -1.44 -1.28
CA PHE A 67 3.28 -2.37 -1.51
C PHE A 67 3.51 -3.30 -0.32
N ARG A 68 4.04 -4.48 -0.61
CA ARG A 68 4.70 -5.39 0.33
C ARG A 68 5.95 -5.95 -0.33
N TYR A 69 7.03 -6.09 0.43
CA TYR A 69 8.26 -6.72 -0.04
C TYR A 69 9.08 -7.22 1.15
N TYR A 70 10.08 -8.06 0.88
CA TYR A 70 11.06 -8.48 1.87
C TYR A 70 12.33 -7.63 1.73
N ASP A 71 12.70 -6.91 2.79
CA ASP A 71 13.92 -6.11 2.85
C ASP A 71 15.09 -7.01 3.26
N ILE A 72 16.08 -7.15 2.38
CA ILE A 72 17.18 -8.10 2.58
C ILE A 72 18.10 -7.64 3.72
N LEU A 73 18.39 -6.34 3.79
CA LEU A 73 19.30 -5.79 4.80
C LEU A 73 18.71 -5.90 6.20
N LYS A 74 17.40 -5.64 6.33
CA LYS A 74 16.70 -5.73 7.62
C LYS A 74 16.20 -7.13 7.95
N SER A 75 16.18 -8.03 6.96
CA SER A 75 15.67 -9.39 7.09
C SER A 75 14.21 -9.45 7.56
N GLU A 76 13.37 -8.53 7.09
CA GLU A 76 11.97 -8.42 7.51
C GLU A 76 11.01 -8.12 6.35
N TRP A 77 9.72 -8.45 6.55
CA TRP A 77 8.66 -8.04 5.64
C TRP A 77 8.25 -6.59 5.90
N ILE A 78 8.32 -5.77 4.87
CA ILE A 78 7.87 -4.38 4.90
C ILE A 78 6.53 -4.27 4.18
N VAL A 79 5.59 -3.58 4.81
CA VAL A 79 4.31 -3.17 4.20
C VAL A 79 4.29 -1.65 4.14
N GLU A 80 4.25 -1.10 2.92
CA GLU A 80 4.24 0.33 2.68
C GLU A 80 2.88 0.81 2.17
N ASP A 81 2.52 2.01 2.60
CA ASP A 81 1.35 2.73 2.12
C ASP A 81 1.71 4.21 1.86
N VAL A 82 1.57 4.62 0.60
CA VAL A 82 1.89 5.95 0.09
C VAL A 82 0.75 6.90 0.42
N LYS A 83 1.00 7.81 1.36
CA LYS A 83 0.01 8.75 1.88
C LYS A 83 0.33 10.19 1.56
N SER A 84 -0.72 10.99 1.62
CA SER A 84 -0.63 12.45 1.72
C SER A 84 -1.39 12.86 2.98
N LYS A 85 -1.23 14.11 3.42
CA LYS A 85 -1.97 14.63 4.58
C LYS A 85 -3.49 14.46 4.43
N ILE A 86 -4.01 14.59 3.21
CA ILE A 86 -5.44 14.56 2.91
C ILE A 86 -5.98 13.11 2.83
N THR A 87 -5.15 12.13 2.47
CA THR A 87 -5.58 10.73 2.31
C THR A 87 -5.59 9.93 3.63
N LYS A 88 -5.04 10.49 4.72
CA LYS A 88 -5.09 9.91 6.08
C LYS A 88 -6.46 10.09 6.75
N THR A 89 -7.48 9.47 6.15
CA THR A 89 -8.88 9.50 6.62
C THR A 89 -9.08 8.76 7.95
N SER A 90 -10.21 8.99 8.62
CA SER A 90 -10.61 8.25 9.83
C SER A 90 -10.73 6.73 9.56
N THR A 91 -11.33 6.36 8.43
CA THR A 91 -11.47 4.95 8.00
C THR A 91 -10.12 4.28 7.81
N TYR A 92 -9.17 4.97 7.17
CA TYR A 92 -7.80 4.49 7.04
C TYR A 92 -7.16 4.20 8.40
N ARG A 93 -7.20 5.18 9.31
CA ARG A 93 -6.61 5.05 10.66
C ARG A 93 -7.24 3.90 11.44
N LEU A 94 -8.56 3.72 11.34
CA LEU A 94 -9.26 2.61 11.99
C LEU A 94 -8.82 1.27 11.41
N LYS A 95 -8.83 1.12 10.08
CA LYS A 95 -8.42 -0.12 9.43
C LYS A 95 -6.95 -0.48 9.73
N LYS A 96 -6.06 0.51 9.73
CA LYS A 96 -4.65 0.36 10.13
C LYS A 96 -4.52 -0.17 11.57
N LYS A 97 -5.20 0.46 12.53
CA LYS A 97 -5.20 0.00 13.93
C LYS A 97 -5.73 -1.42 14.09
N ILE A 98 -6.77 -1.79 13.34
CA ILE A 98 -7.29 -3.17 13.37
C ILE A 98 -6.23 -4.13 12.85
N LEU A 99 -5.60 -3.82 11.71
CA LEU A 99 -4.56 -4.67 11.13
C LEU A 99 -3.36 -4.84 12.08
N GLU A 100 -2.87 -3.75 12.66
CA GLU A 100 -1.74 -3.75 13.61
C GLU A 100 -2.06 -4.55 14.89
N ALA A 101 -3.33 -4.67 15.26
CA ALA A 101 -3.78 -5.43 16.43
C ALA A 101 -4.05 -6.92 16.15
N GLN A 102 -3.98 -7.37 14.89
CA GLN A 102 -4.10 -8.80 14.56
C GLN A 102 -2.81 -9.55 14.84
N GLU A 103 -2.91 -10.88 14.98
CA GLU A 103 -1.76 -11.76 15.11
C GLU A 103 -1.65 -12.68 13.87
N PRO A 104 -0.49 -12.71 13.18
CA PRO A 104 0.69 -11.89 13.45
C PRO A 104 0.47 -10.40 13.10
N SER A 105 1.07 -9.51 13.89
CA SER A 105 0.95 -8.06 13.67
C SER A 105 1.62 -7.62 12.38
N VAL A 106 0.94 -6.74 11.64
CA VAL A 106 1.46 -6.12 10.41
C VAL A 106 1.59 -4.61 10.64
N ILE A 107 2.83 -4.13 10.73
CA ILE A 107 3.15 -2.72 10.91
C ILE A 107 3.19 -2.03 9.54
N ILE A 108 2.42 -0.96 9.37
CA ILE A 108 2.34 -0.22 8.11
C ILE A 108 3.27 1.00 8.14
N THR A 109 4.26 1.00 7.26
CA THR A 109 5.14 2.14 6.99
C THR A 109 4.45 3.14 6.06
N GLU A 110 4.25 4.37 6.53
CA GLU A 110 3.62 5.44 5.73
C GLU A 110 4.68 6.24 4.97
N ILE A 111 4.66 6.19 3.64
CA ILE A 111 5.52 6.99 2.77
C ILE A 111 4.77 8.27 2.38
N MET A 112 5.36 9.45 2.58
CA MET A 112 4.68 10.76 2.42
C MET A 112 4.88 11.42 1.05
#